data_AF-A0AAV7HXL9-F1
#
_entry.id   AF-A0AAV7HXL9-F1
#
_cell.length_a   1.000
_cell.length_b   1.000
_cell.length_c   1.000
_cell.angle_alpha   90.00
_cell.angle_beta   90.00
_cell.angle_gamma   90.00
#
_symmetry.space_group_name_H-M   'P 1'
#
loop_
_entity.id
_entity.type
_entity.pdbx_description
1 polymer ?
#
loop_
_entity_poly.entity_id
_entity_poly.type
_entity_poly.pdbx_seq_one_letter_code
_entity_poly.pdbx_strand_id
1 'polypeptide(L)' 'MLTEDLAALEVITEETVLTELSQRFIQGHFHTFIGDTLVIINPNQHQDIYGNE' A
#
# COMPACT_ATOMS: atom_id res chain seq x y z
N MET A 1 -7.65 -2.68 11.92
CA MET A 1 -7.48 -1.44 11.14
C MET A 1 -6.16 -1.56 10.42
N LEU A 2 -6.12 -1.33 9.11
CA LEU A 2 -4.84 -1.25 8.38
C LEU A 2 -4.20 0.09 8.73
N THR A 3 -2.93 0.10 9.10
CA THR A 3 -2.20 1.32 9.42
C THR A 3 -1.94 2.08 8.13
N GLU A 4 -2.61 3.20 7.83
CA GLU A 4 -2.49 3.85 6.50
C GLU A 4 -1.04 4.14 6.06
N ASP A 5 -0.15 4.42 7.02
CA ASP A 5 1.28 4.68 6.85
C ASP A 5 2.17 3.56 7.44
N LEU A 6 3.01 2.93 6.62
CA LEU A 6 3.95 1.88 7.08
C LEU A 6 5.07 2.44 7.98
N ALA A 7 5.37 3.74 7.92
CA ALA A 7 6.36 4.36 8.80
C ALA A 7 5.90 4.41 10.27
N ALA A 8 4.60 4.22 10.53
CA ALA A 8 4.04 4.16 11.87
C ALA A 8 4.00 2.74 12.48
N LEU A 9 4.56 1.74 11.80
CA LEU A 9 4.65 0.38 12.33
C LEU A 9 5.56 0.35 13.58
N GLU A 10 5.10 -0.33 14.63
CA GLU A 10 5.87 -0.50 15.87
C GLU A 10 7.15 -1.32 15.65
N VAL A 11 7.09 -2.30 14.74
CA VAL A 11 8.21 -3.15 14.35
C VAL A 11 8.35 -3.11 12.84
N ILE A 12 9.44 -2.50 12.36
CA ILE A 12 9.74 -2.37 10.93
C ILE A 12 10.75 -3.45 10.55
N THR A 13 10.26 -4.50 9.90
CA THR A 13 11.07 -5.56 9.28
C THR A 13 10.61 -5.81 7.85
N GLU A 14 11.44 -6.44 7.04
CA GLU A 14 11.04 -6.83 5.68
C GLU A 14 9.78 -7.71 5.68
N GLU A 15 9.70 -8.67 6.61
CA GLU A 15 8.57 -9.59 6.74
C GLU A 15 7.26 -8.88 7.12
N THR A 16 7.31 -7.92 8.04
CA THR A 16 6.13 -7.15 8.46
C THR A 16 5.65 -6.24 7.33
N VAL A 17 6.57 -5.55 6.64
CA VAL A 17 6.26 -4.72 5.48
C VAL A 17 5.66 -5.56 4.34
N LEU A 18 6.25 -6.72 4.02
CA LEU A 18 5.74 -7.62 2.99
C LEU A 18 4.34 -8.14 3.33
N THR A 19 4.11 -8.48 4.59
CA THR A 19 2.81 -8.97 5.06
C THR A 19 1.72 -7.91 4.90
N GLU A 20 1.98 -6.68 5.35
CA GLU A 20 1.04 -5.56 5.23
C GLU A 20 0.75 -5.22 3.76
N LEU A 21 1.79 -5.11 2.93
CA LEU A 21 1.64 -4.83 1.49
C LEU A 21 0.85 -5.93 0.77
N SER A 22 1.07 -7.20 1.14
CA SER A 22 0.35 -8.34 0.57
C SER A 22 -1.12 -8.34 0.96
N GLN A 23 -1.45 -8.05 2.22
CA GLN A 23 -2.83 -7.97 2.68
C GLN A 23 -3.59 -6.84 1.97
N ARG A 24 -2.96 -5.67 1.84
CA ARG A 24 -3.53 -4.54 1.08
C ARG A 24 -3.78 -4.88 -0.37
N PHE A 25 -2.82 -5.54 -1.01
CA PHE A 25 -2.97 -5.96 -2.40
C PHE A 25 -4.18 -6.88 -2.59
N ILE A 26 -4.36 -7.87 -1.70
CA ILE A 26 -5.52 -8.79 -1.72
C ILE A 26 -6.84 -8.03 -1.51
N GLN A 27 -6.83 -6.95 -0.72
CA GLN A 27 -7.99 -6.11 -0.45
C GLN A 27 -8.28 -5.07 -1.53
N GLY A 28 -7.44 -4.97 -2.57
CA GLY A 28 -7.60 -4.00 -3.64
C GLY A 28 -7.03 -2.61 -3.32
N HIS A 29 -6.19 -2.49 -2.30
CA HIS A 29 -5.49 -1.26 -1.94
C HIS A 29 -4.06 -1.30 -2.49
N PHE A 30 -3.82 -0.53 -3.56
CA PHE A 30 -2.54 -0.55 -4.28
C PHE A 30 -1.60 0.59 -3.90
N HIS A 31 -2.13 1.60 -3.23
CA HIS A 31 -1.44 2.82 -2.83
C HIS A 31 -1.16 2.74 -1.33
N THR A 32 0.10 2.93 -0.93
CA THR A 32 0.52 2.86 0.48
C THR A 32 1.53 3.95 0.78
N PHE A 33 1.30 4.70 1.86
CA PHE A 33 2.27 5.69 2.33
C PHE A 33 3.34 5.05 3.20
N ILE A 34 4.55 5.59 3.08
CA ILE A 34 5.70 5.35 3.95
C ILE A 34 6.25 6.74 4.31
N GLY A 35 5.70 7.35 5.35
CA GLY A 35 5.91 8.75 5.68
C GLY A 35 5.49 9.67 4.52
N ASP A 36 6.47 10.34 3.93
CA ASP A 36 6.31 11.25 2.79
C ASP A 36 6.34 10.54 1.43
N THR A 37 6.71 9.25 1.39
CA THR A 37 6.82 8.48 0.15
C THR A 37 5.53 7.70 -0.14
N LEU A 38 5.05 7.76 -1.38
CA LEU A 38 3.96 6.93 -1.87
C LEU A 38 4.50 5.73 -2.64
N VAL A 39 4.16 4.52 -2.19
CA VAL A 39 4.47 3.25 -2.86
C VAL A 39 3.21 2.72 -3.53
N ILE A 40 3.36 2.30 -4.79
CA ILE A 40 2.27 1.74 -5.59
C ILE A 40 2.64 0.32 -6.03
N ILE A 41 1.81 -0.66 -5.69
CA ILE A 41 1.94 -2.03 -6.18
C ILE A 41 1.04 -2.21 -7.39
N ASN A 42 1.64 -2.48 -8.55
CA ASN A 42 0.92 -2.62 -9.80
C ASN A 42 -0.05 -3.84 -9.77
N PRO A 43 -1.38 -3.63 -9.89
CA PRO A 43 -2.36 -4.73 -9.97
C PRO A 43 -2.40 -5.44 -11.32
N ASN A 44 -1.71 -4.92 -12.34
CA ASN A 44 -1.86 -5.31 -13.74
C ASN A 44 -3.32 -5.23 -14.24
N GLN A 45 -4.08 -4.28 -13.70
CA GLN A 45 -5.49 -4.05 -14.04
C GLN A 45 -5.68 -2.59 -14.45
N HIS A 46 -6.60 -2.35 -15.38
CA HIS A 46 -7.00 -0.99 -15.75
C HIS A 46 -7.82 -0.41 -14.60
N GLN A 47 -7.30 0.63 -13.96
CA GLN A 47 -7.99 1.33 -12.88
C GLN A 47 -8.47 2.68 -13.37
N ASP A 48 -9.75 2.96 -13.15
CA ASP A 48 -10.38 4.26 -13.45
C ASP A 48 -10.12 5.26 -12.32
N ILE A 49 -8.84 5.39 -11.92
CA ILE A 49 -8.37 6.30 -10.87
C ILE A 49 -7.61 7.50 -11.45
N TYR A 50 -7.41 7.51 -12.76
CA TYR A 50 -6.73 8.56 -13.52
C TYR A 50 -7.72 9.38 -14.36
N GLY A 51 -9.00 9.37 -13.99
CA GLY A 51 -10.08 10.01 -14.75
C GLY A 51 -9.80 11.48 -15.07
N ASN A 52 -10.22 11.91 -16.26
CA ASN A 52 -10.15 13.31 -16.74
C ASN A 52 -11.35 14.13 -16.23
N GLU A 53 -11.58 14.22 -14.92
CA GLU A 53 -12.49 15.28 -14.41
C GLU A 53 -11.89 16.67 -14.63
#